data_AF-A0A844UBI8-F1
#
_entry.id   AF-A0A844UBI8-F1
#
_cell.length_a   1.000
_cell.length_b   1.000
_cell.length_c   1.000
_cell.angle_alpha   90.00
_cell.angle_beta   90.00
_cell.angle_gamma   90.00
#
_symmetry.space_group_name_H-M   'P 1'
#
loop_
_entity.id
_entity.type
_entity.pdbx_description
1 polymer ?
#
loop_
_entity_poly.entity_id
_entity_poly.type
_entity_poly.pdbx_seq_one_letter_code
_entity_poly.pdbx_strand_id
1 'polypeptide(L)'
;MNMKKLYKYSKLFYCIMLLVVSQLAFGQKNKFPYFNTGQTSEGFKILGESTKDKPSPGLITFTKDGIKLIDNYEQYAGVALDNLEFTTEKGFILEFEFGLDSGSAQPRYGDGIAMVLYDGSEANPTMGAKGGALGYAPRKHLTSSNSKLGFSKGFLGLGLDLYGNYKNIMKNKDEIRNGLMTDDAKGNYVVLRGPYSPTSQYDGYPALFAINTVENKNYFLNRTTGAVEIKSRGFEGQRFDIRSGKANVSIGDVGYRKIVISLVPGIDDVNSENGFFISVDVLHGDFKSTVVKNYFIPKAGKIDYIEQVTDKNSERRSLDILVPQSLKMAFTGSTGAASIRAHIRNIALSLPFSPVANDMTYHGVLPDIQNVFKPLYSAFGYNSNVYSVLNPPIKSVLYLDKSSFRFKKMDPVTKQVVLTPNPYELNEPGVGTFTYDKDSGEVSFVPEEGFAGDAPYVFYYDIKNSKPATGVDISIEEYRSRTAAITLNFVKKGTGVDLYPSLIINKGIKKIN
;
A
#
# COMPACT_ATOMS: atom_id res chain seq x y z
N MET A 1 -18.44 -62.94 22.88
CA MET A 1 -19.50 -62.62 21.90
C MET A 1 -19.88 -61.13 22.06
N ASN A 2 -19.63 -60.32 21.02
CA ASN A 2 -20.13 -58.96 20.71
C ASN A 2 -19.82 -57.70 21.56
N MET A 3 -18.79 -56.96 21.10
CA MET A 3 -18.77 -55.56 20.59
C MET A 3 -19.98 -54.62 20.77
N LYS A 4 -19.66 -53.35 21.14
CA LYS A 4 -20.18 -52.00 20.71
C LYS A 4 -20.32 -51.08 21.95
N LYS A 5 -19.95 -49.79 22.00
CA LYS A 5 -19.38 -48.79 21.06
C LYS A 5 -18.94 -47.58 21.91
N LEU A 6 -17.75 -47.04 21.65
CA LEU A 6 -17.36 -45.66 22.00
C LEU A 6 -18.04 -44.65 21.05
N TYR A 7 -17.96 -43.36 21.41
CA TYR A 7 -18.26 -42.12 20.68
C TYR A 7 -19.60 -41.42 20.95
N LYS A 8 -19.51 -40.29 21.67
CA LYS A 8 -20.31 -39.07 21.43
C LYS A 8 -19.51 -37.83 21.92
N TYR A 9 -18.78 -37.20 21.00
CA TYR A 9 -18.59 -35.75 21.02
C TYR A 9 -19.21 -35.21 19.74
N SER A 10 -20.32 -34.50 19.89
CA SER A 10 -21.14 -33.99 18.80
C SER A 10 -20.51 -32.76 18.18
N LYS A 11 -20.18 -32.89 16.90
CA LYS A 11 -19.87 -31.83 15.94
C LYS A 11 -20.99 -30.79 15.92
N LEU A 12 -20.64 -29.54 16.22
CA LEU A 12 -21.37 -28.36 15.79
C LEU A 12 -20.35 -27.42 15.11
N PHE A 13 -19.98 -27.75 13.87
CA PHE A 13 -19.19 -26.87 13.02
C PHE A 13 -20.16 -25.94 12.28
N TYR A 14 -20.37 -24.75 12.83
CA TYR A 14 -20.98 -23.65 12.09
C TYR A 14 -19.96 -23.04 11.14
N CYS A 15 -20.41 -22.79 9.92
CA CYS A 15 -19.75 -21.96 8.92
C CYS A 15 -19.39 -20.59 9.52
N ILE A 16 -18.11 -20.26 9.58
CA ILE A 16 -17.64 -18.87 9.69
C ILE A 16 -16.52 -18.69 8.68
N MET A 17 -16.94 -18.27 7.48
CA MET A 17 -16.13 -17.45 6.60
C MET A 17 -16.12 -16.04 7.22
N LEU A 18 -14.96 -15.51 7.60
CA LEU A 18 -14.57 -14.08 7.56
C LEU A 18 -13.40 -13.77 8.51
N LEU A 19 -12.43 -13.03 7.95
CA LEU A 19 -11.42 -12.19 8.60
C LEU A 19 -10.35 -12.88 9.46
N VAL A 20 -9.25 -13.29 8.79
CA VAL A 20 -7.98 -13.55 9.47
C VAL A 20 -7.13 -12.28 9.46
N VAL A 21 -7.04 -11.66 10.63
CA VAL A 21 -6.08 -10.61 10.97
C VAL A 21 -4.68 -11.23 10.91
N SER A 22 -3.84 -10.78 9.98
CA SER A 22 -2.42 -11.10 9.99
C SER A 22 -1.73 -10.29 11.10
N GLN A 23 -1.72 -10.81 12.33
CA GLN A 23 -0.79 -10.35 13.35
C GLN A 23 0.55 -11.10 13.20
N LEU A 24 1.42 -10.56 12.35
CA LEU A 24 2.87 -10.58 12.58
C LEU A 24 3.38 -9.14 12.39
N ALA A 25 2.74 -8.16 13.03
CA ALA A 25 3.21 -6.78 13.14
C ALA A 25 2.36 -5.91 14.11
N PHE A 26 1.74 -6.47 15.16
CA PHE A 26 1.08 -5.62 16.15
C PHE A 26 2.13 -4.90 17.00
N GLY A 27 2.14 -3.57 16.90
CA GLY A 27 2.68 -2.68 17.94
C GLY A 27 4.18 -2.74 18.25
N GLN A 28 5.03 -3.36 17.44
CA GLN A 28 6.48 -3.23 17.61
C GLN A 28 7.02 -2.12 16.71
N LYS A 29 7.69 -1.12 17.32
CA LYS A 29 8.41 -0.07 16.59
C LYS A 29 9.23 -0.69 15.44
N ASN A 30 9.08 -0.16 14.23
CA ASN A 30 10.03 -0.33 13.13
C ASN A 30 10.24 -1.78 12.64
N LYS A 31 9.20 -2.62 12.56
CA LYS A 31 9.32 -3.95 11.93
C LYS A 31 8.59 -4.04 10.60
N PHE A 32 9.32 -4.47 9.58
CA PHE A 32 8.82 -4.80 8.26
C PHE A 32 8.69 -6.32 8.09
N PRO A 33 7.72 -6.80 7.30
CA PRO A 33 6.60 -6.05 6.75
C PRO A 33 5.61 -5.59 7.84
N TYR A 34 5.03 -4.40 7.67
CA TYR A 34 3.97 -3.86 8.53
C TYR A 34 2.61 -4.07 7.87
N PHE A 35 1.57 -4.30 8.68
CA PHE A 35 0.19 -4.38 8.20
C PHE A 35 -0.81 -3.90 9.26
N ASN A 36 -1.79 -3.10 8.84
CA ASN A 36 -2.94 -2.71 9.66
C ASN A 36 -4.21 -2.66 8.81
N THR A 37 -5.28 -3.29 9.28
CA THR A 37 -6.57 -3.33 8.56
C THR A 37 -7.31 -1.99 8.60
N GLY A 38 -7.03 -1.14 9.60
CA GLY A 38 -7.78 0.08 9.88
C GLY A 38 -9.13 -0.17 10.55
N GLN A 39 -9.40 -1.39 11.03
CA GLN A 39 -10.70 -1.74 11.64
C GLN A 39 -10.83 -1.33 13.11
N THR A 40 -9.70 -1.04 13.76
CA THR A 40 -9.61 -0.56 15.14
C THR A 40 -8.77 0.71 15.19
N SER A 41 -8.95 1.54 16.22
CA SER A 41 -8.13 2.74 16.42
C SER A 41 -6.68 2.44 16.79
N GLU A 42 -6.35 1.19 17.12
CA GLU A 42 -5.00 0.76 17.46
C GLU A 42 -4.00 1.08 16.33
N GLY A 43 -2.93 1.81 16.68
CA GLY A 43 -1.89 2.24 15.76
C GLY A 43 -2.16 3.55 15.02
N PHE A 44 -3.29 4.22 15.29
CA PHE A 44 -3.65 5.50 14.66
C PHE A 44 -3.80 6.64 15.67
N LYS A 45 -3.34 7.82 15.26
CA LYS A 45 -3.55 9.11 15.95
C LYS A 45 -4.46 9.98 15.11
N ILE A 46 -5.58 10.44 15.67
CA ILE A 46 -6.44 11.43 15.00
C ILE A 46 -5.73 12.79 15.00
N LEU A 47 -5.63 13.40 13.82
CA LEU A 47 -4.99 14.72 13.62
C LEU A 47 -5.97 15.88 13.73
N GLY A 48 -7.25 15.60 13.45
CA GLY A 48 -8.34 16.56 13.51
C GLY A 48 -9.54 16.08 12.70
N GLU A 49 -10.72 16.56 13.07
CA GLU A 49 -11.98 16.26 12.38
C GLU A 49 -12.96 17.43 12.52
N SER A 50 -13.57 17.84 11.42
CA SER A 50 -14.49 18.96 11.39
C SER A 50 -15.53 18.84 10.28
N THR A 51 -16.68 19.46 10.52
CA THR A 51 -17.77 19.67 9.57
C THR A 51 -18.11 21.15 9.60
N LYS A 52 -18.13 21.83 8.45
CA LYS A 52 -18.39 23.28 8.34
C LYS A 52 -17.50 24.13 9.26
N ASP A 53 -16.21 23.77 9.30
CA ASP A 53 -15.18 24.42 10.14
C ASP A 53 -15.44 24.36 11.65
N LYS A 54 -16.36 23.50 12.09
CA LYS A 54 -16.61 23.24 13.50
C LYS A 54 -16.10 21.83 13.87
N PRO A 55 -15.47 21.66 15.04
CA PRO A 55 -15.10 20.33 15.53
C PRO A 55 -16.29 19.38 15.46
N SER A 56 -16.06 18.19 14.90
CA SER A 56 -17.11 17.18 14.73
C SER A 56 -16.63 15.82 15.24
N PRO A 57 -16.51 15.65 16.57
CA PRO A 57 -15.99 14.42 17.16
C PRO A 57 -16.75 13.17 16.68
N GLY A 58 -16.02 12.11 16.31
CA GLY A 58 -16.60 10.85 15.84
C GLY A 58 -16.98 10.83 14.35
N LEU A 59 -16.51 11.81 13.58
CA LEU A 59 -16.54 11.73 12.12
C LEU A 59 -15.63 10.60 11.64
N ILE A 60 -14.44 10.50 12.23
CA ILE A 60 -13.53 9.38 12.01
C ILE A 60 -14.03 8.16 12.79
N THR A 61 -14.32 7.08 12.08
CA THR A 61 -14.77 5.82 12.70
C THR A 61 -13.98 4.63 12.18
N PHE A 62 -13.62 3.72 13.08
CA PHE A 62 -12.96 2.46 12.77
C PHE A 62 -14.00 1.34 12.79
N THR A 63 -14.18 0.66 11.67
CA THR A 63 -15.23 -0.36 11.49
C THR A 63 -14.67 -1.56 10.74
N LYS A 64 -15.48 -2.61 10.53
CA LYS A 64 -15.09 -3.75 9.66
C LYS A 64 -14.67 -3.32 8.24
N ASP A 65 -15.07 -2.13 7.81
CA ASP A 65 -14.77 -1.55 6.50
C ASP A 65 -13.50 -0.66 6.50
N GLY A 66 -12.73 -0.70 7.59
CA GLY A 66 -11.56 0.14 7.79
C GLY A 66 -11.89 1.51 8.40
N ILE A 67 -11.03 2.48 8.12
CA ILE A 67 -11.11 3.84 8.64
C ILE A 67 -12.01 4.66 7.72
N LYS A 68 -13.18 5.09 8.21
CA LYS A 68 -13.99 6.12 7.55
C LYS A 68 -13.41 7.48 7.95
N LEU A 69 -13.01 8.30 6.99
CA LEU A 69 -12.49 9.66 7.25
C LEU A 69 -13.59 10.73 7.16
N ILE A 70 -14.40 10.66 6.11
CA ILE A 70 -15.43 11.64 5.74
C ILE A 70 -16.59 10.90 5.08
N ASP A 71 -17.79 11.46 5.11
CA ASP A 71 -19.02 10.92 4.52
C ASP A 71 -20.00 11.94 3.92
N ASN A 72 -19.65 13.23 3.92
CA ASN A 72 -20.51 14.34 3.53
C ASN A 72 -19.70 15.53 2.93
N TYR A 73 -20.40 16.60 2.56
CA TYR A 73 -19.82 17.88 2.11
C TYR A 73 -19.30 18.71 3.29
N GLU A 74 -18.41 19.66 3.01
CA GLU A 74 -17.75 20.55 3.97
C GLU A 74 -17.10 19.85 5.17
N GLN A 75 -16.56 18.66 4.93
CA GLN A 75 -15.89 17.84 5.93
C GLN A 75 -14.39 17.81 5.72
N TYR A 76 -13.68 17.64 6.83
CA TYR A 76 -12.24 17.61 6.85
C TYR A 76 -11.75 16.75 8.00
N ALA A 77 -10.95 15.74 7.71
CA ALA A 77 -10.49 14.77 8.69
C ALA A 77 -9.11 14.20 8.35
N GLY A 78 -8.37 13.75 9.35
CA GLY A 78 -7.11 13.04 9.13
C GLY A 78 -6.65 12.18 10.28
N VAL A 79 -5.89 11.14 9.94
CA VAL A 79 -5.28 10.18 10.86
C VAL A 79 -3.81 9.97 10.48
N ALA A 80 -2.92 9.89 11.47
CA ALA A 80 -1.54 9.46 11.30
C ALA A 80 -1.36 8.02 11.80
N LEU A 81 -0.42 7.29 11.18
CA LEU A 81 0.06 6.03 11.74
C LEU A 81 1.06 6.36 12.85
N ASP A 82 0.64 6.18 14.09
CA ASP A 82 1.33 6.74 15.27
C ASP A 82 2.67 6.03 15.53
N ASN A 83 2.70 4.70 15.37
CA ASN A 83 3.84 3.85 15.72
C ASN A 83 4.74 3.47 14.54
N LEU A 84 4.47 3.98 13.34
CA LEU A 84 5.20 3.61 12.13
C LEU A 84 6.11 4.74 11.67
N GLU A 85 7.41 4.53 11.87
CA GLU A 85 8.48 5.38 11.37
C GLU A 85 9.43 4.53 10.54
N PHE A 86 9.89 5.06 9.42
CA PHE A 86 10.77 4.33 8.51
C PHE A 86 11.87 5.20 7.95
N THR A 87 13.07 4.61 7.78
CA THR A 87 14.21 5.34 7.26
C THR A 87 14.11 5.51 5.76
N THR A 88 14.47 6.69 5.27
CA THR A 88 14.44 6.94 3.82
C THR A 88 15.54 6.18 3.10
N GLU A 89 16.66 5.86 3.76
CA GLU A 89 17.78 5.11 3.18
C GLU A 89 17.39 3.75 2.59
N LYS A 90 16.40 3.07 3.17
CA LYS A 90 15.92 1.77 2.69
C LYS A 90 14.78 1.91 1.67
N GLY A 91 14.12 3.07 1.67
CA GLY A 91 12.87 3.28 0.96
C GLY A 91 11.75 2.37 1.48
N PHE A 92 10.65 2.31 0.73
CA PHE A 92 9.49 1.51 1.10
C PHE A 92 8.58 1.25 -0.10
N ILE A 93 7.74 0.23 0.03
CA ILE A 93 6.56 -0.01 -0.79
C ILE A 93 5.38 0.06 0.16
N LEU A 94 4.52 1.08 -0.03
CA LEU A 94 3.26 1.21 0.68
C LEU A 94 2.13 0.71 -0.21
N GLU A 95 1.22 0.00 0.39
CA GLU A 95 -0.03 -0.41 -0.21
C GLU A 95 -1.19 -0.02 0.70
N PHE A 96 -2.29 0.46 0.12
CA PHE A 96 -3.55 0.61 0.85
C PHE A 96 -4.73 0.49 -0.10
N GLU A 97 -5.82 -0.07 0.41
CA GLU A 97 -7.10 -0.11 -0.27
C GLU A 97 -7.92 1.10 0.13
N PHE A 98 -8.76 1.55 -0.79
CA PHE A 98 -9.65 2.68 -0.52
C PHE A 98 -11.00 2.49 -1.20
N GLY A 99 -12.03 3.07 -0.58
CA GLY A 99 -13.38 3.11 -1.12
C GLY A 99 -13.89 4.55 -1.14
N LEU A 100 -14.22 5.06 -2.32
CA LEU A 100 -14.83 6.38 -2.51
C LEU A 100 -16.21 6.20 -3.12
N ASP A 101 -17.26 6.49 -2.36
CA ASP A 101 -18.65 6.41 -2.82
C ASP A 101 -19.44 7.68 -2.51
N SER A 102 -20.76 7.63 -2.75
CA SER A 102 -21.62 8.82 -2.67
C SER A 102 -21.79 9.41 -1.27
N GLY A 103 -21.55 8.65 -0.19
CA GLY A 103 -21.92 9.08 1.16
C GLY A 103 -23.37 9.55 1.23
N SER A 104 -23.62 10.69 1.87
CA SER A 104 -24.88 11.43 1.73
C SER A 104 -24.96 12.10 0.35
N ALA A 105 -25.92 11.65 -0.46
CA ALA A 105 -26.03 11.98 -1.87
C ALA A 105 -26.07 13.49 -2.15
N GLN A 106 -25.01 14.00 -2.79
CA GLN A 106 -24.97 15.29 -3.49
C GLN A 106 -24.77 15.03 -4.99
N PRO A 107 -25.17 15.96 -5.88
CA PRO A 107 -25.06 15.76 -7.33
C PRO A 107 -23.61 15.76 -7.84
N ARG A 108 -22.63 16.14 -6.99
CA ARG A 108 -21.23 16.28 -7.37
C ARG A 108 -20.31 15.66 -6.32
N TYR A 109 -19.29 14.94 -6.79
CA TYR A 109 -18.35 14.23 -5.94
C TYR A 109 -17.00 14.96 -5.85
N GLY A 110 -16.50 15.12 -4.62
CA GLY A 110 -15.24 15.78 -4.33
C GLY A 110 -15.02 15.95 -2.82
N ASP A 111 -13.85 16.39 -2.37
CA ASP A 111 -12.69 16.71 -3.22
C ASP A 111 -11.78 15.50 -3.39
N GLY A 112 -11.55 14.74 -2.31
CA GLY A 112 -10.73 13.53 -2.38
C GLY A 112 -10.09 13.13 -1.06
N ILE A 113 -9.06 12.29 -1.18
CA ILE A 113 -8.18 11.90 -0.08
C ILE A 113 -6.71 12.14 -0.46
N ALA A 114 -5.85 12.28 0.53
CA ALA A 114 -4.40 12.28 0.31
C ALA A 114 -3.68 11.32 1.28
N MET A 115 -2.64 10.67 0.78
CA MET A 115 -1.60 10.04 1.57
C MET A 115 -0.47 11.05 1.75
N VAL A 116 -0.07 11.29 3.00
CA VAL A 116 0.95 12.27 3.38
C VAL A 116 2.14 11.55 3.99
N LEU A 117 3.32 11.87 3.48
CA LEU A 117 4.61 11.55 4.10
C LEU A 117 5.16 12.83 4.72
N TYR A 118 5.59 12.76 5.97
CA TYR A 118 6.14 13.91 6.68
C TYR A 118 7.39 13.50 7.47
N ASP A 119 8.22 14.49 7.79
CA ASP A 119 9.45 14.31 8.56
C ASP A 119 9.17 13.57 9.89
N GLY A 120 9.87 12.46 10.13
CA GLY A 120 9.68 11.62 11.31
C GLY A 120 9.96 12.35 12.64
N SER A 121 10.74 13.44 12.60
CA SER A 121 10.98 14.32 13.75
C SER A 121 9.76 15.15 14.18
N GLU A 122 8.69 15.20 13.37
CA GLU A 122 7.45 15.90 13.73
C GLU A 122 6.64 15.08 14.74
N ALA A 123 6.62 15.52 15.99
CA ALA A 123 5.90 14.85 17.08
C ALA A 123 4.40 15.15 17.07
N ASN A 124 4.02 16.36 16.63
CA ASN A 124 2.64 16.84 16.67
C ASN A 124 2.21 17.31 15.28
N PRO A 125 2.09 16.37 14.33
CA PRO A 125 1.73 16.73 12.97
C PRO A 125 0.38 17.43 12.94
N THR A 126 0.32 18.54 12.21
CA THR A 126 -0.91 19.28 11.95
C THR A 126 -1.24 19.22 10.48
N MET A 127 -2.54 19.16 10.25
CA MET A 127 -3.16 19.02 8.95
C MET A 127 -3.15 20.34 8.17
N GLY A 128 -3.01 20.24 6.84
CA GLY A 128 -3.02 21.37 5.90
C GLY A 128 -4.39 22.02 5.71
N ALA A 129 -4.63 22.67 4.58
CA ALA A 129 -5.94 23.25 4.28
C ALA A 129 -6.93 22.23 3.69
N LYS A 130 -8.22 22.43 3.98
CA LYS A 130 -9.32 21.62 3.44
C LYS A 130 -9.59 21.93 1.95
N GLY A 131 -10.56 21.23 1.38
CA GLY A 131 -11.05 21.45 0.02
C GLY A 131 -10.02 21.01 -1.02
N GLY A 132 -9.75 21.90 -1.98
CA GLY A 132 -8.76 21.69 -3.03
C GLY A 132 -7.32 21.45 -2.53
N ALA A 133 -6.99 21.71 -1.27
CA ALA A 133 -5.67 21.41 -0.72
C ALA A 133 -5.55 19.99 -0.11
N LEU A 134 -6.64 19.22 -0.06
CA LEU A 134 -6.75 17.83 0.43
C LEU A 134 -6.09 17.57 1.79
N GLY A 135 -5.93 18.60 2.61
CA GLY A 135 -5.25 18.52 3.89
C GLY A 135 -3.73 18.40 3.84
N TYR A 136 -3.12 18.54 2.67
CA TYR A 136 -1.67 18.55 2.53
C TYR A 136 -1.11 19.95 2.27
N ALA A 137 -1.67 20.67 1.30
CA ALA A 137 -1.14 21.95 0.86
C ALA A 137 -1.63 23.13 1.74
N PRO A 138 -0.92 24.27 1.75
CA PRO A 138 -1.36 25.47 2.45
C PRO A 138 -2.50 26.15 1.70
N ARG A 139 -3.17 27.09 2.37
CA ARG A 139 -4.10 28.04 1.74
C ARG A 139 -3.81 29.43 2.26
N LYS A 140 -3.53 30.36 1.35
CA LYS A 140 -3.40 31.79 1.69
C LYS A 140 -4.69 32.53 1.37
N HIS A 141 -5.10 33.41 2.27
CA HIS A 141 -6.08 34.47 2.03
C HIS A 141 -5.38 35.81 1.89
N LEU A 142 -5.84 36.66 0.97
CA LEU A 142 -5.30 38.02 0.84
C LEU A 142 -5.83 38.99 1.89
N THR A 143 -7.11 38.86 2.22
CA THR A 143 -7.87 39.90 2.93
C THR A 143 -8.37 39.45 4.31
N SER A 144 -8.21 38.17 4.65
CA SER A 144 -8.64 37.63 5.94
C SER A 144 -7.50 36.89 6.64
N SER A 145 -7.59 36.78 7.95
CA SER A 145 -6.68 35.95 8.77
C SER A 145 -6.94 34.45 8.63
N ASN A 146 -7.85 34.01 7.75
CA ASN A 146 -8.24 32.61 7.59
C ASN A 146 -7.23 31.75 6.80
N SER A 147 -6.02 32.26 6.55
CA SER A 147 -4.94 31.47 5.97
C SER A 147 -4.69 30.22 6.82
N LYS A 148 -4.39 29.10 6.16
CA LYS A 148 -4.11 27.81 6.80
C LYS A 148 -2.77 27.29 6.30
N LEU A 149 -1.91 26.90 7.23
CA LEU A 149 -0.62 26.29 6.93
C LEU A 149 -0.80 24.99 6.17
N GLY A 150 0.25 24.57 5.46
CA GLY A 150 0.33 23.22 4.90
C GLY A 150 0.54 22.19 6.01
N PHE A 151 0.54 20.91 5.63
CA PHE A 151 0.80 19.83 6.57
C PHE A 151 2.19 19.99 7.18
N SER A 152 2.28 20.07 8.51
CA SER A 152 3.53 20.40 9.20
C SER A 152 4.65 19.44 8.83
N LYS A 153 5.77 19.98 8.36
CA LYS A 153 6.92 19.23 7.83
C LYS A 153 6.56 18.16 6.79
N GLY A 154 5.51 18.40 6.01
CA GLY A 154 5.11 17.51 4.92
C GLY A 154 6.21 17.40 3.88
N PHE A 155 6.58 16.18 3.50
CA PHE A 155 7.62 15.89 2.53
C PHE A 155 7.03 15.54 1.16
N LEU A 156 6.04 14.65 1.12
CA LEU A 156 5.29 14.30 -0.10
C LEU A 156 3.81 14.11 0.20
N GLY A 157 2.94 14.60 -0.69
CA GLY A 157 1.49 14.44 -0.59
C GLY A 157 0.89 13.88 -1.87
N LEU A 158 0.54 12.59 -1.86
CA LEU A 158 -0.13 11.92 -2.98
C LEU A 158 -1.65 12.06 -2.82
N GLY A 159 -2.26 12.92 -3.63
CA GLY A 159 -3.69 13.17 -3.63
C GLY A 159 -4.43 12.38 -4.71
N LEU A 160 -5.59 11.84 -4.33
CA LEU A 160 -6.60 11.29 -5.23
C LEU A 160 -7.71 12.31 -5.39
N ASP A 161 -7.57 13.13 -6.42
CA ASP A 161 -8.31 14.37 -6.63
C ASP A 161 -9.50 14.14 -7.57
N LEU A 162 -10.68 13.98 -6.97
CA LEU A 162 -11.94 13.76 -7.68
C LEU A 162 -12.55 15.05 -8.24
N TYR A 163 -12.26 16.19 -7.63
CA TYR A 163 -12.81 17.47 -8.08
C TYR A 163 -11.91 18.17 -9.08
N GLY A 164 -10.59 18.07 -8.91
CA GLY A 164 -9.57 18.59 -9.82
C GLY A 164 -8.75 19.77 -9.27
N ASN A 165 -9.06 20.27 -8.08
CA ASN A 165 -8.42 21.48 -7.54
C ASN A 165 -7.06 21.20 -6.88
N TYR A 166 -6.72 19.96 -6.55
CA TYR A 166 -5.47 19.64 -5.86
C TYR A 166 -4.24 19.86 -6.75
N LYS A 167 -4.35 19.66 -8.06
CA LYS A 167 -3.28 20.01 -9.01
C LYS A 167 -3.24 21.50 -9.38
N ASN A 168 -4.36 22.21 -9.27
CA ASN A 168 -4.54 23.53 -9.87
C ASN A 168 -3.83 24.64 -9.11
N ILE A 169 -3.47 25.69 -9.85
CA ILE A 169 -3.13 27.00 -9.31
C ILE A 169 -4.44 27.65 -8.85
N MET A 170 -4.48 28.05 -7.58
CA MET A 170 -5.59 28.80 -7.00
C MET A 170 -5.18 30.26 -6.90
N LYS A 171 -5.96 31.14 -7.53
CA LYS A 171 -5.65 32.57 -7.68
C LYS A 171 -6.86 33.45 -7.33
N ASN A 172 -7.72 33.00 -6.43
CA ASN A 172 -8.84 33.81 -5.95
C ASN A 172 -8.51 34.37 -4.56
N LYS A 173 -9.18 35.44 -4.13
CA LYS A 173 -8.85 36.14 -2.87
C LYS A 173 -9.03 35.26 -1.62
N ASP A 174 -9.82 34.19 -1.73
CA ASP A 174 -10.15 33.26 -0.66
C ASP A 174 -9.28 31.99 -0.62
N GLU A 175 -8.57 31.71 -1.72
CA GLU A 175 -7.62 30.62 -1.84
C GLU A 175 -6.56 30.99 -2.88
N ILE A 176 -5.37 31.29 -2.37
CA ILE A 176 -4.13 31.38 -3.13
C ILE A 176 -3.26 30.18 -2.82
N ARG A 177 -2.82 29.49 -3.88
CA ARG A 177 -1.97 28.29 -3.79
C ARG A 177 -1.32 28.02 -5.14
N ASN A 178 -0.06 27.59 -5.14
CA ASN A 178 0.62 27.10 -6.35
C ASN A 178 0.02 25.81 -6.91
N GLY A 179 0.33 25.50 -8.16
CA GLY A 179 -0.09 24.29 -8.85
C GLY A 179 0.53 24.20 -10.24
N LEU A 180 -0.02 23.31 -11.07
CA LEU A 180 0.48 23.05 -12.42
C LEU A 180 -0.32 23.78 -13.50
N MET A 181 -1.60 24.10 -13.26
CA MET A 181 -2.46 24.69 -14.29
C MET A 181 -3.49 25.63 -13.66
N THR A 182 -3.82 26.71 -14.36
CA THR A 182 -5.10 27.40 -14.21
C THR A 182 -6.07 26.80 -15.23
N ASP A 183 -7.37 26.74 -14.94
CA ASP A 183 -8.41 26.45 -15.94
C ASP A 183 -8.61 24.97 -16.34
N ASP A 184 -8.05 24.02 -15.60
CA ASP A 184 -8.44 22.60 -15.70
C ASP A 184 -9.35 22.16 -14.56
N ALA A 185 -10.66 22.38 -14.73
CA ALA A 185 -11.68 21.98 -13.77
C ALA A 185 -12.01 20.47 -13.79
N LYS A 186 -11.26 19.64 -14.53
CA LYS A 186 -11.46 18.18 -14.56
C LYS A 186 -10.85 17.53 -13.31
N GLY A 187 -11.62 16.60 -12.75
CA GLY A 187 -11.19 15.70 -11.68
C GLY A 187 -10.53 14.42 -12.19
N ASN A 188 -10.51 13.39 -11.34
CA ASN A 188 -9.90 12.09 -11.58
C ASN A 188 -8.38 12.16 -11.81
N TYR A 189 -7.70 12.96 -11.00
CA TYR A 189 -6.25 13.08 -11.02
C TYR A 189 -5.59 12.38 -9.84
N VAL A 190 -4.49 11.69 -10.13
CA VAL A 190 -3.50 11.34 -9.11
C VAL A 190 -2.41 12.39 -9.15
N VAL A 191 -2.18 13.08 -8.04
CA VAL A 191 -1.30 14.25 -7.96
C VAL A 191 -0.27 14.02 -6.87
N LEU A 192 1.01 14.22 -7.19
CA LEU A 192 2.06 14.28 -6.17
C LEU A 192 2.44 15.73 -5.94
N ARG A 193 2.39 16.17 -4.68
CA ARG A 193 2.96 17.43 -4.22
C ARG A 193 4.26 17.20 -3.45
N GLY A 194 5.21 18.13 -3.61
CA GLY A 194 6.53 18.14 -2.99
C GLY A 194 6.54 18.74 -1.59
N PRO A 195 7.73 19.01 -1.03
CA PRO A 195 7.89 19.28 0.40
C PRO A 195 7.46 20.67 0.83
N TYR A 196 7.29 20.84 2.14
CA TYR A 196 7.13 22.12 2.80
C TYR A 196 8.36 23.02 2.63
N SER A 197 8.16 24.33 2.74
CA SER A 197 9.27 25.29 2.83
C SER A 197 9.65 25.54 4.30
N PRO A 198 10.93 25.33 4.69
CA PRO A 198 11.37 25.64 6.05
C PRO A 198 11.50 27.15 6.28
N THR A 199 11.60 27.95 5.22
CA THR A 199 11.78 29.41 5.30
C THR A 199 10.47 30.19 5.16
N SER A 200 9.38 29.54 4.75
CA SER A 200 8.07 30.18 4.66
C SER A 200 6.94 29.17 4.85
N GLN A 201 6.14 29.40 5.88
CA GLN A 201 5.09 28.50 6.33
C GLN A 201 3.88 28.40 5.38
N TYR A 202 3.75 29.32 4.41
CA TYR A 202 2.67 29.32 3.42
C TYR A 202 3.14 29.01 2.00
N ASP A 203 4.46 28.91 1.77
CA ASP A 203 5.03 28.55 0.46
C ASP A 203 5.46 27.08 0.43
N GLY A 204 5.91 26.63 -0.74
CA GLY A 204 6.32 25.25 -0.96
C GLY A 204 5.13 24.38 -1.33
N TYR A 205 5.23 23.09 -1.04
CA TYR A 205 4.26 22.08 -1.46
C TYR A 205 3.95 22.08 -2.97
N PRO A 206 4.96 22.28 -3.86
CA PRO A 206 4.72 22.40 -5.29
C PRO A 206 4.07 21.14 -5.83
N ALA A 207 3.08 21.27 -6.71
CA ALA A 207 2.62 20.12 -7.48
C ALA A 207 3.74 19.68 -8.44
N LEU A 208 4.16 18.42 -8.30
CA LEU A 208 5.28 17.82 -9.03
C LEU A 208 4.79 17.11 -10.29
N PHE A 209 3.70 16.35 -10.17
CA PHE A 209 2.98 15.82 -11.31
C PHE A 209 1.50 15.72 -11.00
N ALA A 210 0.69 15.68 -12.05
CA ALA A 210 -0.73 15.35 -12.00
C ALA A 210 -1.09 14.50 -13.22
N ILE A 211 -1.50 13.25 -13.00
CA ILE A 211 -1.85 12.29 -14.05
C ILE A 211 -3.35 12.05 -14.00
N ASN A 212 -4.05 12.35 -15.10
CA ASN A 212 -5.47 12.04 -15.20
C ASN A 212 -5.63 10.52 -15.38
N THR A 213 -6.61 9.92 -14.73
CA THR A 213 -6.85 8.46 -14.75
C THR A 213 -7.89 8.03 -15.78
N VAL A 214 -8.68 8.97 -16.32
CA VAL A 214 -9.73 8.74 -17.32
C VAL A 214 -9.37 9.30 -18.71
N GLU A 215 -8.52 10.32 -18.78
CA GLU A 215 -8.11 11.00 -20.02
C GLU A 215 -6.57 11.02 -20.19
N ASN A 216 -6.08 11.21 -21.42
CA ASN A 216 -4.64 11.33 -21.72
C ASN A 216 -4.12 12.76 -21.44
N LYS A 217 -4.25 13.22 -20.20
CA LYS A 217 -3.92 14.59 -19.80
C LYS A 217 -3.02 14.60 -18.57
N ASN A 218 -1.71 14.67 -18.79
CA ASN A 218 -0.71 14.56 -17.73
C ASN A 218 0.15 15.82 -17.67
N TYR A 219 0.44 16.25 -16.44
CA TYR A 219 1.21 17.45 -16.14
C TYR A 219 2.43 17.08 -15.30
N PHE A 220 3.59 17.63 -15.64
CA PHE A 220 4.83 17.45 -14.90
C PHE A 220 5.50 18.81 -14.67
N LEU A 221 5.98 19.03 -13.46
CA LEU A 221 6.84 20.17 -13.16
C LEU A 221 8.25 19.88 -13.69
N ASN A 222 8.76 20.77 -14.54
CA ASN A 222 10.18 20.82 -14.82
C ASN A 222 10.88 21.50 -13.63
N ARG A 223 11.49 20.69 -12.77
CA ARG A 223 12.07 21.13 -11.49
C ARG A 223 13.27 22.06 -11.62
N THR A 224 13.82 22.24 -12.81
CA THR A 224 14.96 23.14 -13.07
C THR A 224 14.49 24.50 -13.58
N THR A 225 13.36 24.56 -14.28
CA THR A 225 12.85 25.80 -14.89
C THR A 225 11.62 26.36 -14.17
N GLY A 226 10.92 25.53 -13.40
CA GLY A 226 9.60 25.82 -12.85
C GLY A 226 8.46 25.75 -13.87
N ALA A 227 8.77 25.46 -15.14
CA ALA A 227 7.76 25.33 -16.19
C ALA A 227 6.97 24.03 -16.06
N VAL A 228 5.78 24.01 -16.67
CA VAL A 228 4.90 22.84 -16.68
C VAL A 228 4.95 22.17 -18.04
N GLU A 229 5.30 20.89 -18.04
CA GLU A 229 5.33 20.04 -19.22
C GLU A 229 4.02 19.24 -19.30
N ILE A 230 3.34 19.35 -20.45
CA ILE A 230 2.15 18.56 -20.75
C ILE A 230 2.57 17.35 -21.57
N LYS A 231 2.28 16.15 -21.08
CA LYS A 231 2.67 14.89 -21.73
C LYS A 231 1.45 14.00 -21.94
N SER A 232 1.39 13.32 -23.08
CA SER A 232 0.40 12.26 -23.33
C SER A 232 0.81 10.91 -22.70
N ARG A 233 2.10 10.76 -22.37
CA ARG A 233 2.69 9.57 -21.71
C ARG A 233 2.83 9.79 -20.21
N GLY A 234 2.99 8.69 -19.47
CA GLY A 234 3.13 8.67 -18.01
C GLY A 234 2.25 7.61 -17.36
N PHE A 235 1.04 7.44 -17.90
CA PHE A 235 0.12 6.38 -17.54
C PHE A 235 0.30 5.15 -18.44
N GLU A 236 0.36 3.96 -17.86
CA GLU A 236 0.42 2.67 -18.55
C GLU A 236 -0.72 1.76 -18.06
N GLY A 237 -1.44 1.11 -18.97
CA GLY A 237 -2.54 0.20 -18.64
C GLY A 237 -3.93 0.77 -18.97
N GLN A 238 -4.95 0.29 -18.26
CA GLN A 238 -6.35 0.63 -18.51
C GLN A 238 -6.79 1.82 -17.67
N ARG A 239 -7.44 2.81 -18.33
CA ARG A 239 -8.03 3.99 -17.69
C ARG A 239 -9.18 3.60 -16.75
N PHE A 240 -9.36 4.38 -15.67
CA PHE A 240 -10.34 4.09 -14.62
C PHE A 240 -10.76 5.37 -13.90
N ASP A 241 -11.98 5.38 -13.35
CA ASP A 241 -12.39 6.38 -12.37
C ASP A 241 -11.80 6.06 -11.00
N ILE A 242 -11.22 7.07 -10.35
CA ILE A 242 -10.72 6.96 -8.98
C ILE A 242 -11.87 6.61 -8.02
N ARG A 243 -13.06 7.16 -8.26
CA ARG A 243 -14.25 6.86 -7.47
C ARG A 243 -14.72 5.43 -7.75
N SER A 244 -14.65 4.57 -6.72
CA SER A 244 -15.10 3.17 -6.79
C SER A 244 -16.63 3.04 -6.91
N GLY A 245 -17.38 4.02 -6.41
CA GLY A 245 -18.84 4.00 -6.33
C GLY A 245 -19.40 3.02 -5.29
N LYS A 246 -18.53 2.29 -4.58
CA LYS A 246 -18.86 1.34 -3.52
C LYS A 246 -17.87 1.47 -2.36
N ALA A 247 -18.36 1.38 -1.13
CA ALA A 247 -17.52 1.39 0.07
C ALA A 247 -16.67 0.13 0.19
N ASN A 248 -17.25 -1.06 -0.01
CA ASN A 248 -16.58 -2.34 0.19
C ASN A 248 -16.78 -3.24 -1.03
N VAL A 249 -15.68 -3.76 -1.52
CA VAL A 249 -15.58 -4.51 -2.75
C VAL A 249 -14.39 -5.45 -2.63
N SER A 250 -14.59 -6.66 -3.13
CA SER A 250 -13.58 -7.70 -3.17
C SER A 250 -12.64 -7.48 -4.35
N ILE A 251 -11.45 -8.05 -4.28
CA ILE A 251 -10.51 -8.07 -5.42
C ILE A 251 -11.19 -8.67 -6.66
N GLY A 252 -11.07 -7.98 -7.78
CA GLY A 252 -11.72 -8.31 -9.06
C GLY A 252 -13.08 -7.65 -9.26
N ASP A 253 -13.72 -7.14 -8.20
CA ASP A 253 -14.93 -6.33 -8.39
C ASP A 253 -14.58 -5.03 -9.11
N VAL A 254 -15.43 -4.58 -10.04
CA VAL A 254 -15.22 -3.35 -10.82
C VAL A 254 -14.93 -2.11 -9.94
N GLY A 255 -15.47 -2.07 -8.73
CA GLY A 255 -15.23 -0.99 -7.77
C GLY A 255 -13.95 -1.12 -6.96
N TYR A 256 -13.25 -2.27 -6.98
CA TYR A 256 -12.04 -2.48 -6.17
C TYR A 256 -10.98 -1.45 -6.51
N ARG A 257 -10.36 -0.86 -5.49
CA ARG A 257 -9.27 0.11 -5.65
C ARG A 257 -8.19 -0.13 -4.60
N LYS A 258 -6.95 -0.23 -5.07
CA LYS A 258 -5.77 -0.30 -4.23
C LYS A 258 -4.64 0.49 -4.85
N ILE A 259 -3.98 1.32 -4.04
CA ILE A 259 -2.74 1.99 -4.42
C ILE A 259 -1.56 1.17 -3.96
N VAL A 260 -0.54 1.13 -4.81
CA VAL A 260 0.81 0.71 -4.48
C VAL A 260 1.74 1.86 -4.84
N ILE A 261 2.32 2.52 -3.84
CA ILE A 261 3.35 3.54 -4.04
C ILE A 261 4.69 3.01 -3.55
N SER A 262 5.68 3.02 -4.45
CA SER A 262 7.04 2.64 -4.12
C SER A 262 7.93 3.87 -4.09
N LEU A 263 8.68 4.03 -3.00
CA LEU A 263 9.80 4.95 -2.88
C LEU A 263 11.07 4.11 -2.85
N VAL A 264 11.75 3.97 -3.99
CA VAL A 264 12.90 3.07 -4.15
C VAL A 264 14.19 3.90 -4.20
N PRO A 265 15.12 3.75 -3.25
CA PRO A 265 16.40 4.44 -3.29
C PRO A 265 17.19 3.99 -4.52
N GLY A 266 17.82 4.92 -5.22
CA GLY A 266 18.56 4.61 -6.43
C GLY A 266 19.38 5.78 -6.96
N ILE A 267 20.01 5.53 -8.10
CA ILE A 267 20.85 6.47 -8.81
C ILE A 267 20.15 6.81 -10.14
N ASP A 268 19.97 8.09 -10.42
CA ASP A 268 19.51 8.55 -11.72
C ASP A 268 20.59 8.31 -12.78
N ASP A 269 20.28 7.49 -13.79
CA ASP A 269 21.24 7.14 -14.84
C ASP A 269 21.69 8.36 -15.67
N VAL A 270 20.84 9.40 -15.76
CA VAL A 270 21.12 10.58 -16.60
C VAL A 270 22.05 11.54 -15.89
N ASN A 271 21.74 11.91 -14.65
CA ASN A 271 22.49 12.92 -13.90
C ASN A 271 23.47 12.33 -12.88
N SER A 272 23.49 11.00 -12.72
CA SER A 272 24.26 10.30 -11.67
C SER A 272 23.95 10.79 -10.25
N GLU A 273 22.71 11.25 -10.01
CA GLU A 273 22.27 11.76 -8.72
C GLU A 273 21.70 10.66 -7.83
N ASN A 274 22.03 10.69 -6.55
CA ASN A 274 21.39 9.82 -5.55
C ASN A 274 20.03 10.37 -5.15
N GLY A 275 19.02 9.51 -5.12
CA GLY A 275 17.67 9.90 -4.75
C GLY A 275 16.73 8.72 -4.64
N PHE A 276 15.47 8.98 -4.96
CA PHE A 276 14.39 8.02 -4.90
C PHE A 276 13.60 8.02 -6.20
N PHE A 277 13.31 6.82 -6.69
CA PHE A 277 12.34 6.60 -7.75
C PHE A 277 10.97 6.34 -7.14
N ILE A 278 10.02 7.17 -7.55
CA ILE A 278 8.63 7.07 -7.17
C ILE A 278 7.87 6.39 -8.31
N SER A 279 7.20 5.28 -8.00
CA SER A 279 6.22 4.68 -8.89
C SER A 279 4.90 4.54 -8.16
N VAL A 280 3.80 4.80 -8.87
CA VAL A 280 2.44 4.68 -8.35
C VAL A 280 1.68 3.75 -9.28
N ASP A 281 1.33 2.58 -8.77
CA ASP A 281 0.42 1.66 -9.42
C ASP A 281 -0.94 1.72 -8.73
N VAL A 282 -2.00 1.51 -9.52
CA VAL A 282 -3.36 1.34 -9.02
C VAL A 282 -3.90 0.02 -9.55
N LEU A 283 -4.34 -0.84 -8.62
CA LEU A 283 -5.18 -1.98 -8.95
C LEU A 283 -6.63 -1.50 -8.97
N HIS A 284 -7.34 -1.79 -10.05
CA HIS A 284 -8.73 -1.41 -10.24
C HIS A 284 -9.48 -2.50 -11.00
N GLY A 285 -10.59 -3.01 -10.43
CA GLY A 285 -11.23 -4.20 -11.00
C GLY A 285 -10.23 -5.37 -11.06
N ASP A 286 -10.11 -5.95 -12.25
CA ASP A 286 -9.14 -7.00 -12.59
C ASP A 286 -7.81 -6.47 -13.16
N PHE A 287 -7.66 -5.14 -13.27
CA PHE A 287 -6.53 -4.52 -13.93
C PHE A 287 -5.53 -3.94 -12.93
N LYS A 288 -4.27 -3.93 -13.36
CA LYS A 288 -3.22 -3.11 -12.76
C LYS A 288 -2.83 -2.04 -13.76
N SER A 289 -2.74 -0.78 -13.33
CA SER A 289 -2.29 0.32 -14.17
C SER A 289 -1.26 1.15 -13.44
N THR A 290 -0.21 1.57 -14.15
CA THR A 290 0.87 2.39 -13.61
C THR A 290 0.57 3.84 -13.93
N VAL A 291 0.27 4.63 -12.91
CA VAL A 291 -0.06 6.05 -13.03
C VAL A 291 1.19 6.86 -13.34
N VAL A 292 2.29 6.55 -12.65
CA VAL A 292 3.61 7.09 -12.94
C VAL A 292 4.65 6.03 -12.61
N LYS A 293 5.72 5.98 -13.40
CA LYS A 293 6.81 5.04 -13.24
C LYS A 293 8.13 5.79 -13.15
N ASN A 294 8.96 5.44 -12.18
CA ASN A 294 10.32 5.94 -12.03
C ASN A 294 10.42 7.48 -12.01
N TYR A 295 9.48 8.18 -11.37
CA TYR A 295 9.62 9.63 -11.16
C TYR A 295 10.72 9.90 -10.13
N PHE A 296 11.80 10.56 -10.54
CA PHE A 296 12.98 10.75 -9.69
C PHE A 296 12.90 12.02 -8.82
N ILE A 297 13.23 11.86 -7.53
CA ILE A 297 13.45 12.96 -6.58
C ILE A 297 14.82 12.77 -5.91
N PRO A 298 15.75 13.75 -5.99
CA PRO A 298 17.07 13.63 -5.40
C PRO A 298 17.00 13.72 -3.88
N LYS A 299 17.99 13.14 -3.20
CA LYS A 299 18.10 13.16 -1.74
C LYS A 299 18.32 14.58 -1.18
N ALA A 300 18.99 15.43 -1.96
CA ALA A 300 19.16 16.85 -1.69
C ALA A 300 19.21 17.62 -3.01
N GLY A 301 18.79 18.89 -3.01
CA GLY A 301 18.86 19.74 -4.19
C GLY A 301 17.86 20.88 -4.14
N LYS A 302 17.47 21.40 -5.31
CA LYS A 302 16.44 22.45 -5.44
C LYS A 302 15.31 22.01 -6.37
N ILE A 303 14.12 22.53 -6.12
CA ILE A 303 12.98 22.51 -7.04
C ILE A 303 12.62 23.96 -7.35
N ASP A 304 12.71 24.31 -8.62
CA ASP A 304 12.10 25.53 -9.12
C ASP A 304 10.64 25.27 -9.47
N TYR A 305 9.79 26.21 -9.09
CA TYR A 305 8.35 26.17 -9.31
C TYR A 305 7.77 27.59 -9.34
N ILE A 306 6.56 27.73 -9.87
CA ILE A 306 5.82 28.98 -9.85
C ILE A 306 4.95 29.03 -8.59
N GLU A 307 5.31 29.90 -7.65
CA GLU A 307 4.51 30.20 -6.48
C GLU A 307 3.46 31.25 -6.83
N GLN A 308 2.20 30.97 -6.47
CA GLN A 308 1.15 31.98 -6.58
C GLN A 308 1.21 32.86 -5.33
N VAL A 309 1.55 34.14 -5.51
CA VAL A 309 1.78 35.07 -4.39
C VAL A 309 0.52 35.84 -4.05
N THR A 310 -0.20 36.31 -5.06
CA THR A 310 -1.49 37.00 -4.91
C THR A 310 -2.55 36.41 -5.85
N ASP A 311 -3.74 37.02 -5.95
CA ASP A 311 -4.75 36.66 -6.95
C ASP A 311 -4.34 37.08 -8.39
N LYS A 312 -3.31 37.92 -8.51
CA LYS A 312 -2.86 38.51 -9.78
C LYS A 312 -1.41 38.20 -10.12
N ASN A 313 -0.57 37.95 -9.13
CA ASN A 313 0.87 37.82 -9.30
C ASN A 313 1.36 36.42 -8.91
N SER A 314 2.32 35.94 -9.68
CA SER A 314 3.06 34.71 -9.42
C SER A 314 4.55 34.96 -9.58
N GLU A 315 5.37 34.21 -8.86
CA GLU A 315 6.83 34.34 -8.86
C GLU A 315 7.46 32.96 -9.02
N ARG A 316 8.57 32.89 -9.76
CA ARG A 316 9.41 31.70 -9.74
C ARG A 316 10.17 31.66 -8.42
N ARG A 317 10.11 30.53 -7.73
CA ARG A 317 10.82 30.28 -6.47
C ARG A 317 11.60 28.99 -6.53
N SER A 318 12.69 28.95 -5.79
CA SER A 318 13.51 27.75 -5.57
C SER A 318 13.25 27.23 -4.16
N LEU A 319 12.86 25.97 -4.07
CA LEU A 319 12.65 25.26 -2.80
C LEU A 319 13.77 24.23 -2.61
N ASP A 320 14.45 24.29 -1.47
CA ASP A 320 15.43 23.26 -1.11
C ASP A 320 14.72 21.93 -0.81
N ILE A 321 15.16 20.87 -1.45
CA ILE A 321 14.85 19.50 -1.04
C ILE A 321 15.94 19.06 -0.09
N LEU A 322 15.53 18.65 1.11
CA LEU A 322 16.34 17.79 1.97
C LEU A 322 15.44 16.64 2.41
N VAL A 323 15.75 15.43 1.94
CA VAL A 323 14.95 14.27 2.32
C VAL A 323 15.14 13.98 3.80
N PRO A 324 14.06 13.88 4.60
CA PRO A 324 14.15 13.53 6.02
C PRO A 324 14.87 12.20 6.24
N GLN A 325 15.59 12.05 7.35
CA GLN A 325 16.26 10.79 7.70
C GLN A 325 15.25 9.65 7.88
N SER A 326 14.11 9.98 8.49
CA SER A 326 12.96 9.11 8.62
C SER A 326 11.68 9.83 8.22
N LEU A 327 10.69 9.05 7.80
CA LEU A 327 9.37 9.53 7.45
C LEU A 327 8.33 8.83 8.32
N LYS A 328 7.25 9.56 8.58
CA LYS A 328 5.98 9.06 9.11
C LYS A 328 4.87 9.31 8.09
N MET A 329 3.71 8.72 8.34
CA MET A 329 2.62 8.71 7.38
C MET A 329 1.29 9.13 7.99
N ALA A 330 0.50 9.86 7.21
CA ALA A 330 -0.88 10.19 7.50
C ALA A 330 -1.78 10.03 6.29
N PHE A 331 -3.08 9.94 6.55
CA PHE A 331 -4.13 10.02 5.57
C PHE A 331 -5.07 11.17 5.92
N THR A 332 -5.46 11.93 4.91
CA THR A 332 -6.39 13.05 5.04
C THR A 332 -7.54 12.88 4.06
N GLY A 333 -8.73 13.30 4.47
CA GLY A 333 -9.93 13.35 3.64
C GLY A 333 -10.52 14.75 3.69
N SER A 334 -10.96 15.26 2.55
CA SER A 334 -11.59 16.57 2.51
C SER A 334 -12.67 16.71 1.44
N THR A 335 -13.68 17.49 1.79
CA THR A 335 -14.75 17.92 0.90
C THR A 335 -15.03 19.42 1.05
N GLY A 336 -15.34 20.08 -0.06
CA GLY A 336 -15.94 21.41 -0.13
C GLY A 336 -17.46 21.31 -0.31
N ALA A 337 -18.00 22.02 -1.30
CA ALA A 337 -19.44 21.95 -1.61
C ALA A 337 -19.88 20.63 -2.28
N ALA A 338 -18.92 19.82 -2.75
CA ALA A 338 -19.16 18.45 -3.22
C ALA A 338 -19.12 17.48 -2.03
N SER A 339 -19.68 16.27 -2.17
CA SER A 339 -19.60 15.24 -1.13
C SER A 339 -18.90 13.99 -1.62
N ILE A 340 -18.25 13.26 -0.72
CA ILE A 340 -17.88 11.85 -0.89
C ILE A 340 -17.87 11.20 0.47
N ARG A 341 -18.00 9.87 0.48
CA ARG A 341 -17.56 9.08 1.61
C ARG A 341 -16.28 8.35 1.27
N ALA A 342 -15.30 8.47 2.16
CA ALA A 342 -13.97 7.94 1.97
C ALA A 342 -13.59 6.97 3.08
N HIS A 343 -13.20 5.76 2.67
CA HIS A 343 -12.61 4.75 3.54
C HIS A 343 -11.20 4.39 3.10
N ILE A 344 -10.35 4.07 4.08
CA ILE A 344 -8.99 3.54 3.88
C ILE A 344 -8.85 2.28 4.72
N ARG A 345 -8.22 1.25 4.16
CA ARG A 345 -8.06 -0.05 4.81
C ARG A 345 -6.85 -0.81 4.29
N ASN A 346 -6.52 -1.90 4.97
CA ASN A 346 -5.50 -2.86 4.53
C ASN A 346 -4.18 -2.18 4.15
N ILE A 347 -3.70 -1.33 5.07
CA ILE A 347 -2.48 -0.55 4.92
C ILE A 347 -1.30 -1.48 5.18
N ALA A 348 -0.44 -1.66 4.18
CA ALA A 348 0.74 -2.52 4.26
C ALA A 348 1.99 -1.74 3.89
N LEU A 349 3.09 -1.94 4.63
CA LEU A 349 4.39 -1.38 4.31
C LEU A 349 5.43 -2.49 4.25
N SER A 350 6.27 -2.48 3.21
CA SER A 350 7.38 -3.43 3.06
C SER A 350 8.62 -2.73 2.53
N LEU A 351 9.79 -3.32 2.76
CA LEU A 351 11.02 -2.81 2.19
C LEU A 351 11.09 -3.18 0.69
N PRO A 352 11.60 -2.28 -0.17
CA PRO A 352 11.99 -2.65 -1.52
C PRO A 352 13.04 -3.76 -1.46
N PHE A 353 13.09 -4.61 -2.48
CA PHE A 353 14.05 -5.72 -2.56
C PHE A 353 13.91 -6.81 -1.47
N SER A 354 12.88 -6.78 -0.63
CA SER A 354 12.42 -7.98 0.09
C SER A 354 12.04 -9.07 -0.92
N PRO A 355 12.43 -10.34 -0.70
CA PRO A 355 12.13 -11.42 -1.62
C PRO A 355 10.62 -11.66 -1.65
N VAL A 356 10.15 -12.14 -2.81
CA VAL A 356 8.75 -12.44 -3.04
C VAL A 356 8.52 -13.94 -2.91
N ALA A 357 7.72 -14.31 -1.91
CA ALA A 357 7.07 -15.61 -1.78
C ALA A 357 5.60 -15.49 -2.23
N ASN A 358 5.03 -16.54 -2.82
CA ASN A 358 3.69 -16.48 -3.41
C ASN A 358 2.72 -17.38 -2.67
N ASP A 359 1.49 -16.91 -2.52
CA ASP A 359 0.40 -17.78 -2.13
C ASP A 359 0.15 -18.79 -3.27
N MET A 360 0.00 -20.06 -2.93
CA MET A 360 -0.22 -21.15 -3.89
C MET A 360 -1.39 -22.02 -3.48
N THR A 361 -2.09 -22.56 -4.47
CA THR A 361 -3.12 -23.57 -4.27
C THR A 361 -2.81 -24.77 -5.16
N TYR A 362 -2.66 -25.93 -4.55
CA TYR A 362 -2.53 -27.21 -5.23
C TYR A 362 -3.88 -27.92 -5.17
N HIS A 363 -4.39 -28.33 -6.33
CA HIS A 363 -5.56 -29.18 -6.44
C HIS A 363 -5.15 -30.61 -6.78
N GLY A 364 -6.01 -31.58 -6.46
CA GLY A 364 -5.74 -32.98 -6.82
C GLY A 364 -4.71 -33.65 -5.91
N VAL A 365 -4.52 -33.15 -4.68
CA VAL A 365 -3.55 -33.73 -3.74
C VAL A 365 -4.11 -35.06 -3.23
N LEU A 366 -3.34 -36.14 -3.33
CA LEU A 366 -3.81 -37.45 -2.90
C LEU A 366 -3.56 -37.64 -1.39
N PRO A 367 -4.59 -37.99 -0.59
CA PRO A 367 -4.47 -38.08 0.87
C PRO A 367 -3.86 -39.39 1.37
N ASP A 368 -3.59 -40.35 0.49
CA ASP A 368 -3.15 -41.72 0.81
C ASP A 368 -1.73 -42.04 0.32
N ILE A 369 -1.03 -41.09 -0.31
CA ILE A 369 0.34 -41.26 -0.80
C ILE A 369 1.21 -40.03 -0.52
N GLN A 370 2.53 -40.19 -0.62
CA GLN A 370 3.45 -39.06 -0.55
C GLN A 370 3.28 -38.12 -1.75
N ASN A 371 3.25 -36.82 -1.48
CA ASN A 371 3.20 -35.76 -2.50
C ASN A 371 4.42 -34.84 -2.39
N VAL A 372 4.82 -34.22 -3.50
CA VAL A 372 5.93 -33.24 -3.54
C VAL A 372 5.43 -31.92 -4.12
N PHE A 373 5.79 -30.82 -3.45
CA PHE A 373 5.38 -29.46 -3.80
C PHE A 373 6.58 -28.55 -4.01
N LYS A 374 6.41 -27.51 -4.83
CA LYS A 374 7.47 -26.54 -5.16
C LYS A 374 7.10 -25.16 -4.59
N PRO A 375 7.26 -24.92 -3.28
CA PRO A 375 6.87 -23.64 -2.65
C PRO A 375 7.64 -22.44 -3.20
N LEU A 376 8.81 -22.65 -3.84
CA LEU A 376 9.60 -21.58 -4.43
C LEU A 376 9.30 -21.36 -5.91
N TYR A 377 8.30 -22.05 -6.48
CA TYR A 377 7.91 -21.82 -7.86
C TYR A 377 7.37 -20.39 -8.06
N SER A 378 7.93 -19.66 -9.04
CA SER A 378 7.70 -18.22 -9.24
C SER A 378 8.08 -17.30 -8.07
N ALA A 379 8.68 -17.81 -6.99
CA ALA A 379 9.30 -16.98 -5.96
C ALA A 379 10.64 -16.44 -6.47
N PHE A 380 11.05 -15.27 -5.99
CA PHE A 380 12.34 -14.70 -6.38
C PHE A 380 12.91 -13.77 -5.31
N GLY A 381 14.24 -13.75 -5.23
CA GLY A 381 15.00 -12.74 -4.52
C GLY A 381 15.66 -11.77 -5.50
N TYR A 382 16.53 -10.92 -4.96
CA TYR A 382 17.25 -9.89 -5.71
C TYR A 382 18.75 -10.03 -5.54
N ASN A 383 19.50 -9.80 -6.62
CA ASN A 383 20.98 -9.85 -6.58
C ASN A 383 21.63 -8.64 -5.92
N SER A 384 20.89 -7.54 -5.79
CA SER A 384 21.35 -6.23 -5.30
C SER A 384 20.14 -5.39 -4.89
N ASN A 385 20.38 -4.33 -4.13
CA ASN A 385 19.42 -3.26 -3.87
C ASN A 385 19.83 -1.92 -4.50
N VAL A 386 20.90 -1.91 -5.29
CA VAL A 386 21.34 -0.72 -6.04
C VAL A 386 20.45 -0.60 -7.28
N TYR A 387 19.57 0.40 -7.28
CA TYR A 387 18.61 0.61 -8.36
C TYR A 387 19.01 1.74 -9.29
N SER A 388 18.94 1.48 -10.58
CA SER A 388 18.82 2.50 -11.62
C SER A 388 17.81 2.03 -12.67
N VAL A 389 17.35 2.92 -13.53
CA VAL A 389 16.34 2.61 -14.55
C VAL A 389 16.95 1.74 -15.65
N LEU A 390 18.18 2.03 -16.06
CA LEU A 390 18.86 1.28 -17.13
C LEU A 390 19.40 -0.07 -16.66
N ASN A 391 19.77 -0.19 -15.38
CA ASN A 391 20.34 -1.40 -14.80
C ASN A 391 19.63 -1.80 -13.48
N PRO A 392 18.33 -2.16 -13.52
CA PRO A 392 17.60 -2.54 -12.31
C PRO A 392 18.10 -3.89 -11.76
N PRO A 393 17.98 -4.14 -10.45
CA PRO A 393 18.30 -5.44 -9.85
C PRO A 393 17.58 -6.61 -10.50
N ILE A 394 18.31 -7.71 -10.68
CA ILE A 394 17.84 -8.93 -11.32
C ILE A 394 17.01 -9.73 -10.32
N LYS A 395 15.85 -10.21 -10.78
CA LYS A 395 14.94 -11.06 -10.02
C LYS A 395 15.16 -12.52 -10.40
N SER A 396 15.44 -13.38 -9.42
CA SER A 396 15.58 -14.82 -9.67
C SER A 396 15.39 -15.64 -8.40
N VAL A 397 14.96 -16.90 -8.55
CA VAL A 397 14.98 -17.90 -7.48
C VAL A 397 16.40 -18.18 -6.98
N LEU A 398 17.42 -17.97 -7.83
CA LEU A 398 18.84 -18.14 -7.47
C LEU A 398 19.32 -17.17 -6.40
N TYR A 399 18.61 -16.06 -6.20
CA TYR A 399 18.91 -15.06 -5.18
C TYR A 399 18.10 -15.27 -3.90
N LEU A 400 17.42 -16.42 -3.75
CA LEU A 400 16.82 -16.83 -2.49
C LEU A 400 17.79 -17.69 -1.70
N ASP A 401 17.89 -17.43 -0.40
CA ASP A 401 18.59 -18.31 0.52
C ASP A 401 17.64 -19.47 0.87
N LYS A 402 17.76 -20.59 0.17
CA LYS A 402 16.93 -21.78 0.41
C LYS A 402 17.06 -22.31 1.83
N SER A 403 18.20 -22.10 2.50
CA SER A 403 18.41 -22.48 3.90
C SER A 403 17.78 -21.50 4.88
N SER A 404 17.19 -20.40 4.42
CA SER A 404 16.44 -19.48 5.28
C SER A 404 14.94 -19.78 5.35
N PHE A 405 14.46 -20.80 4.61
CA PHE A 405 13.07 -21.22 4.61
C PHE A 405 12.61 -21.56 6.03
N ARG A 406 11.39 -21.14 6.40
CA ARG A 406 10.77 -21.52 7.67
C ARG A 406 9.31 -21.87 7.46
N PHE A 407 8.91 -23.05 7.91
CA PHE A 407 7.51 -23.37 8.09
C PHE A 407 6.87 -22.49 9.16
N LYS A 408 5.60 -22.22 8.93
CA LYS A 408 4.70 -21.55 9.85
C LYS A 408 3.33 -22.22 9.78
N LYS A 409 2.58 -22.09 10.87
CA LYS A 409 1.21 -22.61 10.96
C LYS A 409 0.28 -21.62 11.66
N MET A 410 -1.01 -21.80 11.44
CA MET A 410 -2.02 -21.06 12.17
C MET A 410 -2.11 -21.62 13.60
N ASP A 411 -1.92 -20.77 14.59
CA ASP A 411 -2.23 -21.08 15.98
C ASP A 411 -3.77 -21.12 16.14
N PRO A 412 -4.35 -22.25 16.59
CA PRO A 412 -5.80 -22.40 16.67
C PRO A 412 -6.45 -21.54 17.77
N VAL A 413 -5.69 -21.08 18.76
CA VAL A 413 -6.17 -20.27 19.90
C VAL A 413 -6.06 -18.79 19.56
N THR A 414 -4.86 -18.33 19.23
CA THR A 414 -4.60 -16.92 18.97
C THR A 414 -5.04 -16.48 17.57
N LYS A 415 -5.28 -17.45 16.67
CA LYS A 415 -5.57 -17.20 15.25
C LYS A 415 -4.46 -16.41 14.54
N GLN A 416 -3.22 -16.58 15.01
CA GLN A 416 -2.04 -15.96 14.42
C GLN A 416 -1.17 -16.98 13.71
N VAL A 417 -0.47 -16.54 12.67
CA VAL A 417 0.51 -17.39 11.99
C VAL A 417 1.81 -17.36 12.79
N VAL A 418 2.22 -18.51 13.33
CA VAL A 418 3.39 -18.67 14.20
C VAL A 418 4.45 -19.57 13.56
N LEU A 419 5.71 -19.40 13.96
CA LEU A 419 6.81 -20.27 13.54
C LEU A 419 6.62 -21.69 14.09
N THR A 420 6.97 -22.69 13.29
CA THR A 420 7.11 -24.05 13.77
C THR A 420 8.41 -24.21 14.58
N PRO A 421 8.48 -25.14 15.55
CA PRO A 421 9.71 -25.41 16.30
C PRO A 421 10.89 -25.83 15.40
N ASN A 422 10.61 -26.65 14.38
CA ASN A 422 11.58 -27.00 13.35
C ASN A 422 11.24 -26.21 12.07
N PRO A 423 12.14 -25.36 11.55
CA PRO A 423 11.86 -24.56 10.35
C PRO A 423 11.70 -25.40 9.08
N TYR A 424 12.19 -26.64 9.05
CA TYR A 424 12.17 -27.51 7.87
C TYR A 424 11.23 -28.71 8.00
N GLU A 425 10.51 -28.82 9.12
CA GLU A 425 9.58 -29.91 9.36
C GLU A 425 8.31 -29.39 10.05
N LEU A 426 7.16 -29.76 9.51
CA LEU A 426 5.85 -29.47 10.11
C LEU A 426 5.11 -30.79 10.30
N ASN A 427 4.99 -31.21 11.55
CA ASN A 427 4.18 -32.35 11.96
C ASN A 427 2.80 -31.85 12.36
N GLU A 428 1.77 -32.28 11.65
CA GLU A 428 0.38 -31.90 11.92
C GLU A 428 -0.46 -33.15 12.27
N PRO A 429 -0.78 -33.35 13.56
CA PRO A 429 -1.53 -34.52 14.02
C PRO A 429 -2.87 -34.69 13.30
N GLY A 430 -3.16 -35.89 12.83
CA GLY A 430 -4.37 -36.22 12.07
C GLY A 430 -4.33 -35.78 10.61
N VAL A 431 -3.21 -35.22 10.13
CA VAL A 431 -3.00 -34.80 8.74
C VAL A 431 -1.77 -35.49 8.15
N GLY A 432 -0.61 -35.31 8.77
CA GLY A 432 0.66 -35.90 8.32
C GLY A 432 1.87 -35.00 8.55
N THR A 433 2.98 -35.34 7.90
CA THR A 433 4.29 -34.67 8.06
C THR A 433 4.71 -33.99 6.75
N PHE A 434 5.13 -32.73 6.87
CA PHE A 434 5.75 -31.96 5.80
C PHE A 434 7.25 -31.80 6.07
N THR A 435 8.08 -32.01 5.05
CA THR A 435 9.55 -31.87 5.15
C THR A 435 10.07 -31.05 3.99
N TYR A 436 10.87 -30.02 4.29
CA TYR A 436 11.50 -29.15 3.29
C TYR A 436 12.94 -29.57 3.02
N ASP A 437 13.28 -29.75 1.74
CA ASP A 437 14.62 -30.03 1.26
C ASP A 437 15.31 -28.74 0.81
N LYS A 438 16.47 -28.43 1.40
CA LYS A 438 17.16 -27.14 1.20
C LYS A 438 17.91 -27.05 -0.12
N ASP A 439 18.27 -28.19 -0.73
CA ASP A 439 19.05 -28.23 -1.96
C ASP A 439 18.12 -28.03 -3.17
N SER A 440 17.03 -28.80 -3.20
CA SER A 440 15.99 -28.70 -4.21
C SER A 440 15.08 -27.48 -4.00
N GLY A 441 14.74 -27.16 -2.75
CA GLY A 441 13.70 -26.19 -2.39
C GLY A 441 12.27 -26.76 -2.47
N GLU A 442 12.14 -28.09 -2.46
CA GLU A 442 10.87 -28.82 -2.52
C GLU A 442 10.35 -29.20 -1.12
N VAL A 443 9.04 -29.38 -1.01
CA VAL A 443 8.37 -29.86 0.21
C VAL A 443 7.74 -31.21 -0.07
N SER A 444 8.13 -32.23 0.68
CA SER A 444 7.44 -33.53 0.71
C SER A 444 6.35 -33.52 1.76
N PHE A 445 5.18 -34.07 1.44
CA PHE A 445 4.09 -34.35 2.37
C PHE A 445 3.84 -35.85 2.43
N VAL A 446 3.94 -36.42 3.62
CA VAL A 446 3.59 -37.82 3.91
C VAL A 446 2.34 -37.80 4.79
N PRO A 447 1.16 -38.20 4.27
CA PRO A 447 -0.07 -38.22 5.05
C PRO A 447 -0.01 -39.26 6.16
N GLU A 448 -0.71 -38.99 7.27
CA GLU A 448 -0.91 -39.97 8.34
C GLU A 448 -1.81 -41.12 7.85
N GLU A 449 -1.57 -42.34 8.36
CA GLU A 449 -2.38 -43.50 7.99
C GLU A 449 -3.87 -43.24 8.31
N GLY A 450 -4.73 -43.43 7.31
CA GLY A 450 -6.17 -43.19 7.43
C GLY A 450 -6.61 -41.73 7.27
N PHE A 451 -5.71 -40.79 6.93
CA PHE A 451 -6.08 -39.43 6.58
C PHE A 451 -7.07 -39.39 5.41
N ALA A 452 -8.25 -38.78 5.63
CA ALA A 452 -9.34 -38.80 4.65
C ALA A 452 -9.25 -37.68 3.59
N GLY A 453 -8.59 -36.57 3.91
CA GLY A 453 -8.50 -35.40 3.01
C GLY A 453 -9.84 -34.67 2.78
N ASP A 454 -10.82 -34.77 3.67
CA ASP A 454 -12.17 -34.20 3.42
C ASP A 454 -12.21 -32.66 3.44
N ALA A 455 -11.15 -31.99 3.93
CA ALA A 455 -11.05 -30.55 4.01
C ALA A 455 -9.69 -30.05 3.47
N PRO A 456 -9.64 -28.83 2.89
CA PRO A 456 -8.37 -28.23 2.50
C PRO A 456 -7.44 -28.03 3.70
N TYR A 457 -6.14 -28.20 3.47
CA TYR A 457 -5.12 -27.89 4.47
C TYR A 457 -4.28 -26.69 4.04
N VAL A 458 -3.93 -25.81 4.99
CA VAL A 458 -3.12 -24.63 4.73
C VAL A 458 -1.92 -24.60 5.66
N PHE A 459 -0.72 -24.53 5.09
CA PHE A 459 0.49 -24.16 5.82
C PHE A 459 1.08 -22.88 5.26
N TYR A 460 2.00 -22.28 6.01
CA TYR A 460 2.59 -20.99 5.68
C TYR A 460 4.11 -21.08 5.65
N TYR A 461 4.74 -20.15 4.94
CA TYR A 461 6.20 -20.07 4.88
C TYR A 461 6.69 -18.65 4.62
N ASP A 462 7.96 -18.43 4.94
CA ASP A 462 8.71 -17.24 4.52
C ASP A 462 10.17 -17.60 4.18
N ILE A 463 10.83 -16.72 3.44
CA ILE A 463 12.21 -16.92 2.96
C ILE A 463 12.95 -15.58 2.86
N LYS A 464 14.29 -15.61 2.85
CA LYS A 464 15.16 -14.43 2.69
C LYS A 464 15.87 -14.44 1.34
N ASN A 465 16.41 -13.28 0.98
CA ASN A 465 17.42 -13.21 -0.08
C ASN A 465 18.69 -13.91 0.38
N SER A 466 19.44 -14.44 -0.58
CA SER A 466 20.88 -14.65 -0.43
C SER A 466 21.59 -13.31 -0.27
N LYS A 467 22.75 -13.30 0.38
CA LYS A 467 23.53 -12.07 0.55
C LYS A 467 23.93 -11.51 -0.83
N PRO A 468 23.57 -10.25 -1.16
CA PRO A 468 23.96 -9.66 -2.44
C PRO A 468 25.47 -9.37 -2.47
N ALA A 469 26.04 -9.32 -3.68
CA ALA A 469 27.45 -8.97 -3.87
C ALA A 469 27.73 -7.46 -3.73
N THR A 470 26.70 -6.63 -3.92
CA THR A 470 26.79 -5.16 -3.94
C THR A 470 25.63 -4.54 -3.19
N GLY A 471 25.82 -3.31 -2.71
CA GLY A 471 24.78 -2.56 -2.00
C GLY A 471 24.72 -2.90 -0.52
N VAL A 472 23.55 -2.70 0.10
CA VAL A 472 23.34 -3.03 1.52
C VAL A 472 22.94 -4.50 1.67
N ASP A 473 23.16 -5.06 2.86
CA ASP A 473 22.82 -6.45 3.13
C ASP A 473 21.30 -6.65 3.24
N ILE A 474 20.67 -7.10 2.15
CA ILE A 474 19.24 -7.45 2.08
C ILE A 474 18.94 -8.92 2.43
N SER A 475 19.90 -9.66 2.99
CA SER A 475 19.73 -11.05 3.48
C SER A 475 19.38 -11.16 4.97
N ILE A 476 19.28 -10.02 5.65
CA ILE A 476 18.93 -9.92 7.07
C ILE A 476 17.42 -10.13 7.30
N GLU A 477 17.04 -10.44 8.54
CA GLU A 477 15.63 -10.76 8.90
C GLU A 477 14.64 -9.63 8.56
N GLU A 478 15.07 -8.37 8.58
CA GLU A 478 14.21 -7.22 8.28
C GLU A 478 13.70 -7.23 6.83
N TYR A 479 14.47 -7.77 5.89
CA TYR A 479 14.09 -7.89 4.48
C TYR A 479 13.34 -9.17 4.17
N ARG A 480 13.09 -10.04 5.15
CA ARG A 480 12.42 -11.33 4.91
C ARG A 480 11.09 -11.17 4.18
N SER A 481 10.75 -12.14 3.33
CA SER A 481 9.50 -12.11 2.57
C SER A 481 8.29 -11.92 3.48
N ARG A 482 7.20 -11.40 2.91
CA ARG A 482 5.88 -11.62 3.51
C ARG A 482 5.64 -13.12 3.66
N THR A 483 4.84 -13.46 4.66
CA THR A 483 4.42 -14.85 4.85
C THR A 483 3.46 -15.23 3.74
N ALA A 484 3.80 -16.27 3.00
CA ALA A 484 2.97 -16.85 1.95
C ALA A 484 2.27 -18.10 2.47
N ALA A 485 1.14 -18.44 1.86
CA ALA A 485 0.31 -19.59 2.19
C ALA A 485 0.31 -20.62 1.07
N ILE A 486 0.38 -21.90 1.42
CA ILE A 486 0.13 -23.01 0.51
C ILE A 486 -1.15 -23.71 0.94
N THR A 487 -2.13 -23.73 0.04
CA THR A 487 -3.41 -24.42 0.22
C THR A 487 -3.40 -25.72 -0.56
N LEU A 488 -3.74 -26.82 0.09
CA LEU A 488 -3.83 -28.16 -0.48
C LEU A 488 -5.29 -28.57 -0.52
N ASN A 489 -5.83 -28.81 -1.72
CA ASN A 489 -7.16 -29.37 -1.92
C ASN A 489 -7.03 -30.85 -2.31
N PHE A 490 -7.51 -31.72 -1.43
CA PHE A 490 -7.35 -33.16 -1.60
C PHE A 490 -8.47 -33.78 -2.44
N VAL A 491 -8.14 -34.88 -3.13
CA VAL A 491 -9.09 -35.70 -3.88
C VAL A 491 -8.83 -37.18 -3.60
N LYS A 492 -9.89 -38.00 -3.61
CA LYS A 492 -9.72 -39.45 -3.50
C LYS A 492 -9.24 -40.03 -4.83
N LYS A 493 -8.34 -41.01 -4.74
CA LYS A 493 -7.82 -41.76 -5.89
C LYS A 493 -8.95 -42.40 -6.70
N GLY A 494 -8.83 -42.42 -8.03
CA GLY A 494 -9.79 -43.05 -8.94
C GLY A 494 -10.99 -42.17 -9.30
N THR A 495 -10.95 -40.87 -8.99
CA THR A 495 -12.02 -39.91 -9.34
C THR A 495 -11.83 -39.25 -10.71
N GLY A 496 -10.73 -39.52 -11.42
CA GLY A 496 -10.40 -38.95 -12.74
C GLY A 496 -9.82 -37.53 -12.69
N VAL A 497 -9.85 -36.88 -11.52
CA VAL A 497 -9.24 -35.58 -11.22
C VAL A 497 -7.81 -35.75 -10.65
N ASP A 498 -7.42 -36.98 -10.36
CA ASP A 498 -6.13 -37.40 -9.81
C ASP A 498 -4.99 -37.45 -10.83
N LEU A 499 -5.29 -37.25 -12.12
CA LEU A 499 -4.32 -37.44 -13.21
C LEU A 499 -3.32 -36.28 -13.37
N TYR A 500 -3.65 -35.06 -12.93
CA TYR A 500 -2.72 -33.92 -12.98
C TYR A 500 -3.02 -32.90 -11.87
N PRO A 501 -2.19 -32.81 -10.80
CA PRO A 501 -2.35 -31.76 -9.81
C PRO A 501 -2.12 -30.40 -10.47
N SER A 502 -3.14 -29.54 -10.45
CA SER A 502 -3.04 -28.19 -10.99
C SER A 502 -2.56 -27.22 -9.92
N LEU A 503 -1.58 -26.38 -10.27
CA LEU A 503 -1.05 -25.31 -9.42
C LEU A 503 -1.63 -23.96 -9.83
N ILE A 504 -2.30 -23.29 -8.89
CA ILE A 504 -2.72 -21.90 -9.03
C ILE A 504 -1.80 -21.04 -8.16
N ILE A 505 -1.21 -20.00 -8.76
CA ILE A 505 -0.30 -19.08 -8.08
C ILE A 505 -0.96 -17.74 -7.96
N ASN A 506 -1.06 -17.25 -6.73
CA ASN A 506 -1.54 -15.91 -6.47
C ASN A 506 -0.33 -15.00 -6.13
N LYS A 507 0.03 -14.15 -7.09
CA LYS A 507 1.18 -13.22 -6.99
C LYS A 507 0.88 -11.98 -6.13
N GLY A 508 0.27 -12.18 -4.96
CA GLY A 508 -0.04 -11.11 -4.01
C GLY A 508 -1.34 -10.34 -4.27
N ILE A 509 -2.25 -10.89 -5.07
CA ILE A 509 -3.60 -10.34 -5.26
C ILE A 509 -4.59 -11.32 -4.61
N LYS A 510 -4.56 -11.37 -3.28
CA LYS A 510 -5.43 -12.28 -2.51
C LYS A 510 -6.89 -11.98 -2.84
N LYS A 511 -7.63 -12.87 -3.52
CA LYS A 511 -9.09 -12.72 -3.62
C LYS A 511 -9.64 -12.76 -2.20
N ILE A 512 -10.00 -11.61 -1.65
CA ILE A 512 -10.72 -11.50 -0.39
C ILE A 512 -12.18 -11.75 -0.77
N ASN A 513 -12.63 -12.98 -0.64
CA ASN A 513 -14.07 -13.27 -0.67
C ASN A 513 -14.71 -12.80 0.64
#